data_AF-A0A0K1EI01-F1
#
_entry.id   AF-A0A0K1EI01-F1
#
_cell.length_a   1.000
_cell.length_b   1.000
_cell.length_c   1.000
_cell.angle_alpha   90.00
_cell.angle_beta   90.00
_cell.angle_gamma   90.00
#
_symmetry.space_group_name_H-M   'P 1'
#
loop_
_entity.id
_entity.type
_entity.pdbx_description
1 polymer ?
#
loop_
_entity_poly.entity_id
_entity_poly.type
_entity_poly.pdbx_seq_one_letter_code
_entity_poly.pdbx_strand_id
1 'polypeptide(L)'
;MAGAFAIALTAACDGSPPPSASLPPAPVVSASAPLQAVSATPPGETALSAASGSPSNPLGLPPLPTRLDPGKRVFTFSDRMLAAARPGSTLVMYSATVVGFDGDDLIIEGTGGTSYKVHPGYVIAVPDKPRIALQAPVLTAWNGVMKHAVIHRFVKDRVGVHLTDSDKRSPEVLLKDPWIVPQVDGLVPGNFAALQEKDTWNHVTLVSKLGGEGPKRWFVLGYGGAAKVVEEVALRPIPVKPRNLKAGLLVWAESVGVLRRAAVVGSDDVGFYTLKFERAGRPVRVGWGHLVPTLDGA
;
A
#
# COMPACT_ATOMS: atom_id res chain seq x y z
N MET A 1 -40.28 40.41 19.93
CA MET A 1 -39.69 41.76 19.84
C MET A 1 -38.59 41.71 18.81
N ALA A 2 -38.72 42.53 17.77
CA ALA A 2 -37.74 42.72 16.72
C ALA A 2 -36.61 43.65 17.19
N GLY A 3 -35.41 43.47 16.64
CA GLY A 3 -34.28 44.38 16.79
C GLY A 3 -33.23 44.08 15.74
N ALA A 4 -33.26 44.83 14.64
CA ALA A 4 -32.33 44.81 13.51
C ALA A 4 -31.32 45.97 13.59
N PHE A 5 -30.45 46.06 12.57
CA PHE A 5 -29.48 47.12 12.18
C PHE A 5 -28.03 46.94 12.70
N ALA A 6 -26.96 47.20 11.93
CA ALA A 6 -26.79 47.64 10.53
C ALA A 6 -25.36 47.31 10.03
N ILE A 7 -25.23 47.32 8.71
CA ILE A 7 -24.03 47.18 7.87
C ILE A 7 -23.26 48.50 7.79
N ALA A 8 -21.93 48.46 7.68
CA ALA A 8 -21.14 49.54 7.09
C ALA A 8 -20.11 48.97 6.09
N LEU A 9 -20.37 49.23 4.81
CA LEU A 9 -19.44 49.12 3.68
C LEU A 9 -18.90 50.52 3.38
N THR A 10 -17.60 50.64 3.16
CA THR A 10 -17.03 51.78 2.40
C THR A 10 -16.10 51.25 1.33
N ALA A 11 -16.40 51.65 0.10
CA ALA A 11 -15.68 51.38 -1.13
C ALA A 11 -14.93 52.65 -1.62
N ALA A 12 -14.24 52.48 -2.76
CA ALA A 12 -13.68 53.48 -3.68
C ALA A 12 -12.25 53.96 -3.38
N CYS A 13 -11.32 54.19 -4.32
CA CYS A 13 -11.20 54.05 -5.79
C CYS A 13 -9.70 54.31 -6.09
N ASP A 14 -8.99 53.53 -6.91
CA ASP A 14 -8.86 53.58 -8.38
C ASP A 14 -7.65 54.43 -8.87
N GLY A 15 -6.90 53.94 -9.87
CA GLY A 15 -5.74 54.66 -10.45
C GLY A 15 -4.78 53.79 -11.29
N SER A 16 -4.96 53.80 -12.61
CA SER A 16 -4.20 53.07 -13.66
C SER A 16 -2.99 53.90 -14.24
N PRO A 17 -2.11 53.31 -15.10
CA PRO A 17 -0.68 53.69 -15.34
C PRO A 17 -0.45 54.63 -16.55
N PRO A 18 0.80 55.13 -16.82
CA PRO A 18 1.72 54.55 -17.86
C PRO A 18 3.22 55.00 -17.71
N PRO A 19 4.18 54.98 -18.71
CA PRO A 19 4.40 54.20 -19.95
C PRO A 19 5.81 53.52 -20.06
N SER A 20 6.00 52.76 -21.15
CA SER A 20 7.24 52.09 -21.62
C SER A 20 8.32 52.99 -22.26
N ALA A 21 9.60 52.59 -22.18
CA ALA A 21 10.70 52.90 -23.13
C ALA A 21 11.87 51.90 -22.91
N SER A 22 12.23 51.01 -23.84
CA SER A 22 13.18 51.14 -24.98
C SER A 22 14.57 50.52 -24.71
N LEU A 23 14.90 49.42 -25.42
CA LEU A 23 16.23 48.78 -25.58
C LEU A 23 17.09 49.55 -26.61
N PRO A 24 18.45 49.44 -26.64
CA PRO A 24 19.18 48.38 -27.41
C PRO A 24 20.64 48.10 -26.89
N PRO A 25 21.57 47.45 -27.65
CA PRO A 25 21.57 46.12 -28.29
C PRO A 25 22.75 45.21 -27.83
N ALA A 26 22.80 43.98 -28.35
CA ALA A 26 23.80 42.94 -28.10
C ALA A 26 25.10 43.08 -28.93
N PRO A 27 26.19 42.37 -28.54
CA PRO A 27 27.16 41.87 -29.50
C PRO A 27 27.06 40.34 -29.65
N VAL A 28 27.18 39.93 -30.91
CA VAL A 28 27.21 38.54 -31.42
C VAL A 28 28.66 38.23 -31.75
N VAL A 29 29.25 37.12 -31.29
CA VAL A 29 30.36 36.45 -32.01
C VAL A 29 30.36 34.93 -31.73
N SER A 30 29.99 34.20 -32.79
CA SER A 30 30.51 32.94 -33.35
C SER A 30 31.05 31.77 -32.50
N ALA A 31 30.32 30.66 -32.63
CA ALA A 31 30.73 29.35 -33.19
C ALA A 31 32.05 28.67 -32.74
N SER A 32 31.91 27.43 -32.23
CA SER A 32 32.39 26.19 -32.88
C SER A 32 32.02 24.94 -32.07
N ALA A 33 31.50 23.91 -32.76
CA ALA A 33 31.47 22.51 -32.34
C ALA A 33 32.45 21.72 -33.24
N PRO A 34 32.66 20.40 -33.08
CA PRO A 34 32.69 19.49 -31.92
C PRO A 34 34.08 18.82 -31.78
N LEU A 35 34.30 17.90 -30.82
CA LEU A 35 35.06 16.63 -30.99
C LEU A 35 35.16 15.82 -29.68
N GLN A 36 34.58 14.61 -29.75
CA GLN A 36 35.00 13.31 -29.19
C GLN A 36 35.29 13.09 -27.69
N ALA A 37 34.30 12.39 -27.10
CA ALA A 37 34.37 11.23 -26.22
C ALA A 37 35.74 10.71 -25.71
N VAL A 38 35.85 10.61 -24.38
CA VAL A 38 36.50 9.48 -23.72
C VAL A 38 35.54 8.97 -22.66
N SER A 39 34.93 7.82 -22.93
CA SER A 39 34.03 7.11 -22.03
C SER A 39 34.82 6.51 -20.86
N ALA A 40 34.50 6.92 -19.63
CA ALA A 40 34.86 6.19 -18.43
C ALA A 40 33.59 5.55 -17.85
N THR A 41 33.46 4.25 -18.08
CA THR A 41 32.35 3.40 -17.62
C THR A 41 32.39 3.28 -16.09
N PRO A 42 31.34 3.67 -15.34
CA PRO A 42 31.18 3.22 -13.96
C PRO A 42 30.74 1.74 -13.94
N PRO A 43 31.15 0.97 -12.92
CA PRO A 43 30.88 -0.46 -12.86
C PRO A 43 29.40 -0.75 -12.56
N GLY A 44 28.73 -1.37 -13.54
CA GLY A 44 27.72 -2.42 -13.36
C GLY A 44 26.56 -2.14 -12.40
N GLU A 45 25.65 -1.24 -12.74
CA GLU A 45 24.24 -1.49 -12.43
C GLU A 45 23.81 -2.71 -13.26
N THR A 46 23.52 -3.82 -12.59
CA THR A 46 22.85 -4.96 -13.22
C THR A 46 21.45 -4.50 -13.61
N ALA A 47 21.33 -3.87 -14.78
CA ALA A 47 20.06 -3.59 -15.40
C ALA A 47 19.38 -4.94 -15.63
N LEU A 48 18.42 -5.27 -14.75
CA LEU A 48 17.46 -6.33 -14.99
C LEU A 48 16.93 -6.12 -16.41
N SER A 49 17.16 -7.09 -17.28
CA SER A 49 16.44 -7.16 -18.54
C SER A 49 14.97 -7.29 -18.16
N ALA A 50 14.24 -6.17 -18.23
CA ALA A 50 12.81 -6.14 -18.06
C ALA A 50 12.24 -6.95 -19.23
N ALA A 51 12.01 -8.24 -19.03
CA ALA A 51 11.17 -9.01 -19.94
C ALA A 51 9.87 -8.22 -20.10
N SER A 52 9.57 -7.81 -21.33
CA SER A 52 8.32 -7.12 -21.66
C SER A 52 7.17 -7.94 -21.10
N GLY A 53 6.53 -7.46 -20.04
CA GLY A 53 5.47 -8.18 -19.35
C GLY A 53 4.34 -8.56 -20.30
N SER A 54 3.71 -9.71 -20.08
CA SER A 54 2.45 -10.04 -20.76
C SER A 54 1.32 -9.15 -20.20
N PRO A 55 0.16 -9.03 -20.88
CA PRO A 55 -0.99 -8.32 -20.32
C PRO A 55 -1.44 -8.86 -18.95
N SER A 56 -1.31 -10.18 -18.74
CA SER A 56 -1.58 -10.87 -17.46
C SER A 56 -0.44 -10.72 -16.43
N ASN A 57 0.77 -10.40 -16.89
CA ASN A 57 1.98 -10.22 -16.09
C ASN A 57 2.78 -8.97 -16.48
N PRO A 58 2.20 -7.78 -16.30
CA PRO A 58 2.79 -6.52 -16.75
C PRO A 58 4.10 -6.18 -16.04
N LEU A 59 4.31 -6.67 -14.80
CA LEU A 59 5.54 -6.46 -14.04
C LEU A 59 6.60 -7.54 -14.27
N GLY A 60 6.35 -8.51 -15.16
CA GLY A 60 7.29 -9.59 -15.47
C GLY A 60 7.66 -10.43 -14.24
N LEU A 61 6.69 -10.72 -13.36
CA LEU A 61 6.90 -11.60 -12.20
C LEU A 61 7.36 -12.99 -12.67
N PRO A 62 8.24 -13.67 -11.92
CA PRO A 62 8.64 -15.02 -12.26
C PRO A 62 7.44 -15.98 -12.16
N PRO A 63 7.42 -17.08 -12.94
CA PRO A 63 6.36 -18.07 -12.89
C PRO A 63 6.14 -18.58 -11.47
N LEU A 64 4.88 -18.62 -11.05
CA LEU A 64 4.49 -19.11 -9.73
C LEU A 64 3.54 -20.30 -9.89
N PRO A 65 3.96 -21.53 -9.53
CA PRO A 65 3.12 -22.72 -9.63
C PRO A 65 2.09 -22.71 -8.49
N THR A 66 1.08 -21.86 -8.61
CA THR A 66 -0.06 -21.82 -7.69
C THR A 66 -1.30 -22.23 -8.45
N ARG A 67 -1.86 -23.39 -8.08
CA ARG A 67 -3.15 -23.85 -8.61
C ARG A 67 -4.24 -23.56 -7.60
N LEU A 68 -5.14 -22.63 -7.95
CA LEU A 68 -6.35 -22.34 -7.20
C LEU A 68 -7.55 -22.93 -7.95
N ASP A 69 -8.36 -23.74 -7.28
CA ASP A 69 -9.53 -24.34 -7.91
C ASP A 69 -10.51 -23.27 -8.43
N PRO A 70 -11.27 -23.53 -9.51
CA PRO A 70 -12.41 -22.71 -9.88
C PRO A 70 -13.40 -22.56 -8.72
N GLY A 71 -14.01 -21.39 -8.59
CA GLY A 71 -14.88 -21.00 -7.48
C GLY A 71 -14.15 -20.45 -6.26
N LYS A 72 -12.80 -20.48 -6.23
CA LYS A 72 -12.03 -19.92 -5.12
C LYS A 72 -12.15 -18.40 -5.05
N ARG A 73 -12.40 -17.90 -3.84
CA ARG A 73 -12.38 -16.48 -3.51
C ARG A 73 -10.93 -16.00 -3.41
N VAL A 74 -10.62 -14.88 -4.04
CA VAL A 74 -9.31 -14.27 -4.03
C VAL A 74 -9.34 -12.74 -3.94
N PHE A 75 -8.28 -12.14 -3.42
CA PHE A 75 -7.99 -10.73 -3.63
C PHE A 75 -6.99 -10.57 -4.77
N THR A 76 -7.27 -9.67 -5.73
CA THR A 76 -6.42 -9.40 -6.90
C THR A 76 -6.62 -7.97 -7.43
N PHE A 77 -5.84 -7.54 -8.40
CA PHE A 77 -5.99 -6.24 -9.06
C PHE A 77 -6.95 -6.31 -10.24
N SER A 78 -7.64 -5.20 -10.55
CA SER A 78 -8.52 -5.18 -11.73
C SER A 78 -7.72 -5.22 -13.04
N ASP A 79 -8.33 -5.76 -14.09
CA ASP A 79 -7.75 -5.84 -15.44
C ASP A 79 -7.21 -4.47 -15.91
N ARG A 80 -8.00 -3.41 -15.72
CA ARG A 80 -7.60 -2.04 -16.09
C ARG A 80 -6.34 -1.58 -15.36
N MET A 81 -6.15 -1.96 -14.10
CA MET A 81 -4.94 -1.60 -13.34
C MET A 81 -3.73 -2.38 -13.84
N LEU A 82 -3.90 -3.67 -14.15
CA LEU A 82 -2.83 -4.53 -14.65
C LEU A 82 -2.40 -4.17 -16.07
N ALA A 83 -3.34 -3.92 -16.98
CA ALA A 83 -3.04 -3.58 -18.37
C ALA A 83 -2.10 -2.37 -18.53
N ALA A 84 -2.11 -1.44 -17.57
CA ALA A 84 -1.24 -0.26 -17.55
C ALA A 84 -0.16 -0.31 -16.46
N ALA A 85 -0.02 -1.42 -15.74
CA ALA A 85 0.89 -1.51 -14.60
C ALA A 85 2.35 -1.49 -15.05
N ARG A 86 3.16 -0.78 -14.26
CA ARG A 86 4.62 -0.70 -14.35
C ARG A 86 5.16 -0.70 -12.92
N PRO A 87 6.46 -0.94 -12.71
CA PRO A 87 7.06 -0.71 -11.40
C PRO A 87 6.72 0.70 -10.89
N GLY A 88 6.23 0.78 -9.66
CA GLY A 88 5.74 2.01 -9.04
C GLY A 88 4.26 2.36 -9.31
N SER A 89 3.56 1.66 -10.19
CA SER A 89 2.12 1.87 -10.41
C SER A 89 1.32 1.65 -9.12
N THR A 90 0.33 2.51 -8.89
CA THR A 90 -0.63 2.35 -7.81
C THR A 90 -1.59 1.20 -8.12
N LEU A 91 -1.60 0.20 -7.26
CA LEU A 91 -2.46 -0.97 -7.35
C LEU A 91 -3.31 -1.13 -6.08
N VAL A 92 -4.56 -1.56 -6.26
CA VAL A 92 -5.51 -1.80 -5.17
C VAL A 92 -6.11 -3.19 -5.36
N MET A 93 -6.13 -3.98 -4.28
CA MET A 93 -6.65 -5.33 -4.31
C MET A 93 -8.17 -5.33 -4.10
N TYR A 94 -8.89 -5.95 -5.03
CA TYR A 94 -10.34 -6.14 -5.02
C TYR A 94 -10.69 -7.62 -4.82
N SER A 95 -11.88 -7.88 -4.28
CA SER A 95 -12.45 -9.22 -4.21
C SER A 95 -12.85 -9.73 -5.60
N ALA A 96 -12.45 -10.95 -5.92
CA ALA A 96 -12.74 -11.60 -7.19
C ALA A 96 -12.77 -13.14 -7.05
N THR A 97 -13.27 -13.84 -8.05
CA THR A 97 -13.41 -15.30 -8.03
C THR A 97 -12.61 -15.94 -9.15
N VAL A 98 -11.89 -17.02 -8.85
CA VAL A 98 -11.22 -17.84 -9.86
C VAL A 98 -12.26 -18.60 -10.67
N VAL A 99 -12.23 -18.53 -12.00
CA VAL A 99 -13.13 -19.27 -12.88
C VAL A 99 -12.43 -20.37 -13.67
N GLY A 100 -11.11 -20.32 -13.78
CA GLY A 100 -10.34 -21.32 -14.51
C GLY A 100 -8.87 -20.95 -14.66
N PHE A 101 -8.23 -21.58 -15.63
CA PHE A 101 -6.82 -21.39 -15.97
C PHE A 101 -6.67 -21.25 -17.47
N ASP A 102 -5.65 -20.50 -17.89
CA ASP A 102 -5.15 -20.52 -19.26
C ASP A 102 -3.62 -20.60 -19.22
N GLY A 103 -3.09 -21.77 -19.56
CA GLY A 103 -1.68 -22.09 -19.31
C GLY A 103 -1.36 -22.00 -17.82
N ASP A 104 -0.41 -21.13 -17.48
CA ASP A 104 0.02 -20.85 -16.10
C ASP A 104 -0.72 -19.67 -15.44
N ASP A 105 -1.55 -18.95 -16.21
CA ASP A 105 -2.33 -17.82 -15.70
C ASP A 105 -3.68 -18.27 -15.12
N LEU A 106 -4.13 -17.54 -14.10
CA LEU A 106 -5.49 -17.68 -13.56
C LEU A 106 -6.46 -16.87 -14.41
N ILE A 107 -7.65 -17.41 -14.65
CA ILE A 107 -8.78 -16.64 -15.17
C ILE A 107 -9.61 -16.21 -13.97
N ILE A 108 -9.79 -14.90 -13.81
CA ILE A 108 -10.52 -14.29 -12.70
C ILE A 108 -11.73 -13.52 -13.20
N GLU A 109 -12.84 -13.67 -12.49
CA GLU A 109 -14.02 -12.82 -12.61
C GLU A 109 -14.06 -11.80 -11.47
N GLY A 110 -13.90 -10.52 -11.81
CA GLY A 110 -13.98 -9.42 -10.86
C GLY A 110 -15.42 -8.97 -10.57
N THR A 111 -15.57 -8.00 -9.67
CA THR A 111 -16.87 -7.37 -9.39
C THR A 111 -17.28 -6.52 -10.61
N GLY A 112 -18.07 -7.06 -11.54
CA GLY A 112 -18.46 -6.39 -12.78
C GLY A 112 -18.53 -7.24 -14.05
N GLY A 113 -18.18 -8.54 -13.98
CA GLY A 113 -18.67 -9.55 -14.93
C GLY A 113 -17.83 -9.85 -16.18
N THR A 114 -16.66 -9.25 -16.36
CA THR A 114 -15.72 -9.67 -17.41
C THR A 114 -14.56 -10.46 -16.82
N SER A 115 -14.36 -11.68 -17.31
CA SER A 115 -13.23 -12.52 -16.94
C SER A 115 -11.96 -12.07 -17.65
N TYR A 116 -10.83 -12.06 -16.95
CA TYR A 116 -9.52 -11.69 -17.48
C TYR A 116 -8.42 -12.61 -16.93
N LYS A 117 -7.28 -12.65 -17.61
CA LYS A 117 -6.12 -13.45 -17.19
C LYS A 117 -5.27 -12.66 -16.21
N VAL A 118 -4.79 -13.33 -15.17
CA VAL A 118 -3.87 -12.74 -14.20
C VAL A 118 -2.82 -13.75 -13.77
N HIS A 119 -1.58 -13.29 -13.64
CA HIS A 119 -0.51 -14.10 -13.09
C HIS A 119 -0.79 -14.44 -11.62
N PRO A 120 -0.56 -15.70 -11.16
CA PRO A 120 -0.85 -16.10 -9.78
C PRO A 120 -0.12 -15.28 -8.70
N GLY A 121 1.01 -14.67 -9.04
CA GLY A 121 1.76 -13.77 -8.16
C GLY A 121 1.03 -12.47 -7.77
N TYR A 122 -0.09 -12.13 -8.41
CA TYR A 122 -0.90 -10.97 -8.06
C TYR A 122 -2.07 -11.28 -7.13
N VAL A 123 -2.15 -12.52 -6.64
CA VAL A 123 -3.34 -13.03 -5.99
C VAL A 123 -3.07 -13.43 -4.53
N ILE A 124 -4.00 -13.05 -3.64
CA ILE A 124 -4.08 -13.59 -2.27
C ILE A 124 -5.31 -14.48 -2.17
N ALA A 125 -5.10 -15.77 -1.91
CA ALA A 125 -6.20 -16.73 -1.79
C ALA A 125 -6.97 -16.58 -0.47
N VAL A 126 -8.31 -16.67 -0.55
CA VAL A 126 -9.18 -16.69 0.62
C VAL A 126 -9.52 -18.14 0.98
N PRO A 127 -9.24 -18.59 2.22
CA PRO A 127 -9.63 -19.92 2.66
C PRO A 127 -11.15 -20.12 2.64
N ASP A 128 -11.63 -21.28 2.21
CA ASP A 128 -13.07 -21.58 2.17
C ASP A 128 -13.71 -21.66 3.57
N LYS A 129 -12.94 -22.16 4.54
CA LYS A 129 -13.39 -22.39 5.92
C LYS A 129 -12.36 -21.83 6.91
N PRO A 130 -12.24 -20.50 7.00
CA PRO A 130 -11.26 -19.88 7.88
C PRO A 130 -11.62 -20.13 9.33
N ARG A 131 -10.62 -20.48 10.15
CA ARG A 131 -10.79 -20.53 11.61
C ARG A 131 -10.77 -19.09 12.12
N ILE A 132 -11.89 -18.64 12.67
CA ILE A 132 -12.08 -17.27 13.15
C ILE A 132 -12.28 -17.24 14.66
N ALA A 133 -11.71 -16.24 15.31
CA ALA A 133 -11.83 -16.00 16.75
C ALA A 133 -12.04 -14.52 17.02
N LEU A 134 -12.60 -14.18 18.20
CA LEU A 134 -12.70 -12.79 18.63
C LEU A 134 -11.30 -12.18 18.75
N GLN A 135 -11.20 -10.90 18.39
CA GLN A 135 -9.96 -10.13 18.35
C GLN A 135 -8.89 -10.69 17.41
N ALA A 136 -9.24 -11.62 16.51
CA ALA A 136 -8.32 -12.13 15.52
C ALA A 136 -8.08 -11.08 14.42
N PRO A 137 -6.82 -10.82 14.03
CA PRO A 137 -6.50 -10.01 12.86
C PRO A 137 -6.79 -10.80 11.58
N VAL A 138 -7.43 -10.14 10.63
CA VAL A 138 -7.85 -10.75 9.37
C VAL A 138 -7.71 -9.76 8.21
N LEU A 139 -7.57 -10.26 6.99
CA LEU A 139 -7.99 -9.52 5.80
C LEU A 139 -9.46 -9.77 5.57
N THR A 140 -10.17 -8.75 5.07
CA THR A 140 -11.54 -8.90 4.62
C THR A 140 -11.89 -8.00 3.45
N ALA A 141 -13.07 -8.20 2.86
CA ALA A 141 -13.59 -7.36 1.79
C ALA A 141 -14.59 -6.35 2.36
N TRP A 142 -14.38 -5.07 2.07
CA TRP A 142 -15.37 -4.01 2.32
C TRP A 142 -15.51 -3.14 1.07
N ASN A 143 -16.75 -3.00 0.58
CA ASN A 143 -17.05 -2.36 -0.71
C ASN A 143 -16.22 -2.93 -1.87
N GLY A 144 -15.99 -4.24 -1.85
CA GLY A 144 -15.21 -4.95 -2.88
C GLY A 144 -13.70 -4.76 -2.77
N VAL A 145 -13.19 -3.99 -1.82
CA VAL A 145 -11.75 -3.72 -1.62
C VAL A 145 -11.22 -4.55 -0.44
N MET A 146 -10.01 -5.10 -0.59
CA MET A 146 -9.30 -5.76 0.50
C MET A 146 -8.96 -4.77 1.61
N LYS A 147 -9.27 -5.13 2.85
CA LYS A 147 -9.05 -4.35 4.06
C LYS A 147 -8.42 -5.17 5.15
N HIS A 148 -7.56 -4.55 5.95
CA HIS A 148 -7.12 -5.12 7.24
C HIS A 148 -8.18 -4.84 8.30
N ALA A 149 -8.48 -5.86 9.11
CA ALA A 149 -9.51 -5.75 10.12
C ALA A 149 -9.23 -6.62 11.35
N VAL A 150 -9.95 -6.33 12.43
CA VAL A 150 -10.01 -7.16 13.63
C VAL A 150 -11.44 -7.59 13.87
N ILE A 151 -11.64 -8.89 14.12
CA ILE A 151 -12.95 -9.44 14.47
C ILE A 151 -13.35 -8.90 15.84
N HIS A 152 -14.46 -8.17 15.90
CA HIS A 152 -14.97 -7.58 17.14
C HIS A 152 -16.03 -8.46 17.79
N ARG A 153 -17.00 -8.96 17.01
CA ARG A 153 -18.11 -9.78 17.50
C ARG A 153 -18.75 -10.63 16.42
N PHE A 154 -19.53 -11.62 16.85
CA PHE A 154 -20.37 -12.44 15.99
C PHE A 154 -21.85 -12.08 16.21
N VAL A 155 -22.58 -11.81 15.14
CA VAL A 155 -24.00 -11.42 15.19
C VAL A 155 -24.79 -12.27 14.21
N LYS A 156 -25.36 -13.37 14.69
CA LYS A 156 -26.12 -14.34 13.88
C LYS A 156 -25.36 -14.77 12.60
N ASP A 157 -25.77 -14.27 11.44
CA ASP A 157 -25.22 -14.56 10.11
C ASP A 157 -24.16 -13.54 9.65
N ARG A 158 -23.71 -12.67 10.56
CA ARG A 158 -22.76 -11.60 10.29
C ARG A 158 -21.58 -11.62 11.25
N VAL A 159 -20.46 -11.11 10.76
CA VAL A 159 -19.25 -10.86 11.55
C VAL A 159 -19.05 -9.35 11.65
N GLY A 160 -19.00 -8.85 12.88
CA GLY A 160 -18.65 -7.46 13.17
C GLY A 160 -17.14 -7.29 13.20
N VAL A 161 -16.63 -6.35 12.42
CA VAL A 161 -15.20 -6.08 12.29
C VAL A 161 -14.88 -4.59 12.45
N HIS A 162 -13.71 -4.29 13.00
CA HIS A 162 -13.11 -2.96 12.94
C HIS A 162 -12.03 -2.93 11.86
N LEU A 163 -12.15 -2.05 10.89
CA LEU A 163 -11.15 -1.87 9.83
C LEU A 163 -9.97 -1.06 10.37
N THR A 164 -8.77 -1.64 10.35
CA THR A 164 -7.57 -1.06 10.99
C THR A 164 -6.76 -0.17 10.06
N ASP A 165 -6.99 -0.27 8.76
CA ASP A 165 -6.34 0.48 7.67
C ASP A 165 -7.18 1.66 7.16
N SER A 166 -8.31 1.93 7.83
CA SER A 166 -9.27 2.96 7.45
C SER A 166 -9.21 4.14 8.43
N ASP A 167 -9.78 5.28 8.04
CA ASP A 167 -9.70 6.49 8.86
C ASP A 167 -10.19 6.28 10.29
N LYS A 168 -9.65 7.06 11.24
CA LYS A 168 -9.91 6.95 12.70
C LYS A 168 -11.39 6.93 13.11
N ARG A 169 -12.29 7.37 12.23
CA ARG A 169 -13.75 7.45 12.43
C ARG A 169 -14.51 6.27 11.82
N SER A 170 -13.83 5.30 11.23
CA SER A 170 -14.47 4.17 10.57
C SER A 170 -15.26 3.36 11.59
N PRO A 171 -16.59 3.28 11.45
CA PRO A 171 -17.43 2.54 12.40
C PRO A 171 -17.13 1.04 12.31
N GLU A 172 -17.61 0.28 13.30
CA GLU A 172 -17.71 -1.17 13.16
C GLU A 172 -18.55 -1.51 11.91
N VAL A 173 -18.06 -2.44 11.10
CA VAL A 173 -18.76 -2.92 9.91
C VAL A 173 -19.30 -4.33 10.18
N LEU A 174 -20.58 -4.55 9.87
CA LEU A 174 -21.20 -5.88 9.92
C LEU A 174 -21.15 -6.51 8.53
N LEU A 175 -20.32 -7.53 8.37
CA LEU A 175 -20.14 -8.25 7.10
C LEU A 175 -21.02 -9.50 7.05
N LYS A 176 -21.78 -9.66 5.97
CA LYS A 176 -22.51 -10.88 5.65
C LYS A 176 -21.67 -11.70 4.67
N ASP A 177 -21.50 -12.99 4.94
CA ASP A 177 -20.65 -13.90 4.14
C ASP A 177 -19.25 -13.29 3.87
N PRO A 178 -18.50 -12.95 4.93
CA PRO A 178 -17.25 -12.22 4.79
C PRO A 178 -16.17 -13.05 4.11
N TRP A 179 -15.34 -12.37 3.33
CA TRP A 179 -14.07 -12.89 2.84
C TRP A 179 -13.11 -12.79 4.01
N ILE A 180 -12.61 -13.90 4.55
CA ILE A 180 -11.75 -13.85 5.75
C ILE A 180 -10.46 -14.59 5.48
N VAL A 181 -9.35 -13.86 5.57
CA VAL A 181 -7.99 -14.44 5.57
C VAL A 181 -7.39 -14.19 6.95
N PRO A 182 -7.28 -15.21 7.81
CA PRO A 182 -6.59 -15.07 9.09
C PRO A 182 -5.16 -14.57 8.89
N GLN A 183 -4.74 -13.59 9.68
CA GLN A 183 -3.37 -13.08 9.65
C GLN A 183 -2.59 -13.63 10.85
N VAL A 184 -1.34 -13.99 10.60
CA VAL A 184 -0.40 -14.53 11.59
C VAL A 184 0.91 -13.75 11.47
N ASP A 185 1.74 -13.71 12.50
CA ASP A 185 3.01 -12.98 12.41
C ASP A 185 3.96 -13.58 11.36
N GLY A 186 4.78 -12.72 10.73
CA GLY A 186 5.81 -13.11 9.76
C GLY A 186 5.59 -12.54 8.36
N LEU A 187 6.43 -12.96 7.42
CA LEU A 187 6.31 -12.59 6.01
C LEU A 187 5.29 -13.52 5.32
N VAL A 188 4.03 -13.11 5.34
CA VAL A 188 2.88 -13.85 4.79
C VAL A 188 2.05 -12.91 3.90
N PRO A 189 1.46 -13.37 2.79
CA PRO A 189 0.55 -12.58 1.98
C PRO A 189 -0.53 -11.87 2.81
N GLY A 190 -0.71 -10.58 2.56
CA GLY A 190 -1.60 -9.69 3.31
C GLY A 190 -0.92 -8.95 4.46
N ASN A 191 0.12 -9.49 5.07
CA ASN A 191 0.80 -8.82 6.18
C ASN A 191 1.59 -7.60 5.72
N PHE A 192 2.04 -6.82 6.70
CA PHE A 192 2.98 -5.73 6.48
C PHE A 192 4.42 -6.12 6.79
N ALA A 193 5.35 -5.44 6.13
CA ALA A 193 6.78 -5.52 6.38
C ALA A 193 7.39 -4.11 6.39
N ALA A 194 8.48 -3.96 7.14
CA ALA A 194 9.38 -2.83 7.05
C ALA A 194 10.42 -3.15 5.97
N LEU A 195 10.45 -2.36 4.91
CA LEU A 195 11.39 -2.46 3.81
C LEU A 195 12.53 -1.47 4.01
N GLN A 196 13.76 -1.95 4.11
CA GLN A 196 14.95 -1.11 4.16
C GLN A 196 15.32 -0.64 2.76
N GLU A 197 15.21 0.67 2.50
CA GLU A 197 15.70 1.31 1.28
C GLU A 197 16.62 2.47 1.66
N LYS A 198 17.91 2.33 1.33
CA LYS A 198 18.96 3.28 1.72
C LYS A 198 18.96 3.48 3.25
N ASP A 199 18.80 4.71 3.71
CA ASP A 199 18.75 5.09 5.13
C ASP A 199 17.31 5.17 5.68
N THR A 200 16.32 4.66 4.94
CA THR A 200 14.90 4.77 5.30
C THR A 200 14.22 3.41 5.40
N TRP A 201 13.26 3.33 6.31
CA TRP A 201 12.38 2.19 6.46
C TRP A 201 11.00 2.54 5.93
N ASN A 202 10.56 1.83 4.90
CA ASN A 202 9.24 2.01 4.30
C ASN A 202 8.28 0.93 4.78
N HIS A 203 7.02 1.29 4.96
CA HIS A 203 5.94 0.35 5.24
C HIS A 203 5.41 -0.20 3.93
N VAL A 204 5.37 -1.53 3.81
CA VAL A 204 4.88 -2.21 2.60
C VAL A 204 3.91 -3.34 2.96
N THR A 205 2.93 -3.58 2.11
CA THR A 205 2.02 -4.73 2.16
C THR A 205 2.59 -5.86 1.31
N LEU A 206 2.65 -7.07 1.85
CA LEU A 206 3.12 -8.26 1.16
C LEU A 206 1.99 -8.83 0.31
N VAL A 207 2.20 -9.03 -0.99
CA VAL A 207 1.19 -9.64 -1.88
C VAL A 207 1.52 -11.10 -2.12
N SER A 208 2.72 -11.39 -2.62
CA SER A 208 3.11 -12.77 -2.88
C SER A 208 4.62 -12.95 -2.71
N LYS A 209 4.97 -14.15 -2.24
CA LYS A 209 6.34 -14.64 -2.30
C LYS A 209 6.59 -15.12 -3.72
N LEU A 210 7.65 -14.61 -4.34
CA LEU A 210 8.02 -14.96 -5.70
C LEU A 210 8.99 -16.14 -5.66
N GLY A 211 8.67 -17.19 -6.40
CA GLY A 211 9.55 -18.33 -6.65
C GLY A 211 10.51 -18.07 -7.81
N GLY A 212 11.48 -18.95 -8.00
CA GLY A 212 12.44 -18.93 -9.12
C GLY A 212 13.85 -19.32 -8.69
N GLU A 213 14.71 -19.55 -9.68
CA GLU A 213 16.15 -19.71 -9.45
C GLU A 213 16.74 -18.35 -9.02
N GLY A 214 17.28 -18.26 -7.80
CA GLY A 214 17.90 -17.05 -7.27
C GLY A 214 17.43 -16.63 -5.88
N PRO A 215 17.70 -15.37 -5.48
CA PRO A 215 17.35 -14.87 -4.14
C PRO A 215 15.83 -14.82 -3.94
N LYS A 216 15.40 -15.10 -2.70
CA LYS A 216 13.99 -15.00 -2.31
C LYS A 216 13.52 -13.57 -2.48
N ARG A 217 12.45 -13.38 -3.26
CA ARG A 217 11.87 -12.07 -3.56
C ARG A 217 10.39 -12.03 -3.21
N TRP A 218 9.88 -10.82 -3.04
CA TRP A 218 8.48 -10.55 -2.76
C TRP A 218 7.94 -9.51 -3.72
N PHE A 219 6.71 -9.74 -4.18
CA PHE A 219 5.89 -8.69 -4.75
C PHE A 219 5.15 -7.97 -3.62
N VAL A 220 5.33 -6.65 -3.54
CA VAL A 220 4.85 -5.82 -2.43
C VAL A 220 4.19 -4.54 -2.95
N LEU A 221 3.32 -3.95 -2.12
CA LEU A 221 2.71 -2.65 -2.34
C LEU A 221 3.22 -1.67 -1.28
N GLY A 222 3.88 -0.60 -1.71
CA GLY A 222 4.27 0.51 -0.84
C GLY A 222 3.14 1.51 -0.62
N TYR A 223 3.51 2.72 -0.19
CA TYR A 223 2.57 3.82 0.02
C TYR A 223 1.65 4.05 -1.18
N GLY A 224 0.36 4.26 -0.90
CA GLY A 224 -0.63 4.48 -1.94
C GLY A 224 -0.76 3.33 -2.94
N GLY A 225 -0.32 2.11 -2.59
CA GLY A 225 -0.40 0.94 -3.45
C GLY A 225 0.74 0.83 -4.47
N ALA A 226 1.85 1.54 -4.30
CA ALA A 226 2.96 1.54 -5.25
C ALA A 226 3.61 0.15 -5.40
N ALA A 227 3.47 -0.47 -6.56
CA ALA A 227 3.93 -1.82 -6.85
C ALA A 227 5.47 -1.94 -6.92
N LYS A 228 6.05 -2.91 -6.20
CA LYS A 228 7.50 -3.17 -6.19
C LYS A 228 7.81 -4.66 -6.12
N VAL A 229 8.96 -5.06 -6.67
CA VAL A 229 9.60 -6.34 -6.38
C VAL A 229 10.84 -6.07 -5.55
N VAL A 230 10.95 -6.76 -4.42
CA VAL A 230 12.02 -6.54 -3.43
C VAL A 230 12.61 -7.86 -2.97
N GLU A 231 13.84 -7.83 -2.48
CA GLU A 231 14.47 -9.00 -1.88
C GLU A 231 13.93 -9.24 -0.46
N GLU A 232 13.75 -10.51 -0.09
CA GLU A 232 13.27 -10.90 1.24
C GLU A 232 14.22 -10.43 2.35
N VAL A 233 15.54 -10.36 2.08
CA VAL A 233 16.55 -9.92 3.04
C VAL A 233 16.42 -8.45 3.43
N ALA A 234 15.82 -7.62 2.56
CA ALA A 234 15.54 -6.21 2.81
C ALA A 234 14.27 -6.00 3.65
N LEU A 235 13.50 -7.07 3.91
CA LEU A 235 12.26 -7.02 4.66
C LEU A 235 12.49 -7.40 6.13
N ARG A 236 11.80 -6.70 7.02
CA ARG A 236 11.60 -7.11 8.41
C ARG A 236 10.10 -7.25 8.65
N PRO A 237 9.61 -8.41 9.13
CA PRO A 237 8.19 -8.59 9.37
C PRO A 237 7.70 -7.60 10.42
N ILE A 238 6.56 -6.97 10.17
CA ILE A 238 5.89 -6.16 11.17
C ILE A 238 4.95 -7.08 11.96
N PRO A 239 5.06 -7.14 13.30
CA PRO A 239 4.13 -7.91 14.10
C PRO A 239 2.70 -7.44 13.85
N VAL A 240 1.79 -8.40 13.64
CA VAL A 240 0.37 -8.09 13.42
C VAL A 240 -0.22 -7.57 14.72
N LYS A 241 0.02 -8.27 15.84
CA LYS A 241 -0.41 -7.87 17.19
C LYS A 241 0.80 -7.75 18.14
N PRO A 242 1.56 -6.65 18.07
CA PRO A 242 2.68 -6.45 18.97
C PRO A 242 2.22 -6.44 20.44
N ARG A 243 2.88 -7.24 21.28
CA ARG A 243 2.54 -7.39 22.69
C ARG A 243 3.38 -6.45 23.56
N ASN A 244 2.91 -6.20 24.78
CA ASN A 244 3.66 -5.52 25.84
C ASN A 244 4.09 -4.06 25.53
N LEU A 245 3.30 -3.33 24.74
CA LEU A 245 3.54 -1.92 24.46
C LEU A 245 3.08 -1.05 25.64
N LYS A 246 4.01 -0.59 26.46
CA LYS A 246 3.74 0.34 27.57
C LYS A 246 3.75 1.78 27.07
N ALA A 247 2.95 2.65 27.71
CA ALA A 247 3.03 4.09 27.47
C ALA A 247 4.46 4.61 27.68
N GLY A 248 4.90 5.52 26.81
CA GLY A 248 6.26 6.04 26.76
C GLY A 248 7.25 5.19 25.96
N LEU A 249 6.91 3.95 25.59
CA LEU A 249 7.80 3.11 24.78
C LEU A 249 8.02 3.73 23.40
N LEU A 250 9.29 3.85 22.99
CA LEU A 250 9.66 4.28 21.65
C LEU A 250 9.50 3.12 20.67
N VAL A 251 8.77 3.38 19.60
CA VAL A 251 8.49 2.45 18.51
C VAL A 251 8.72 3.14 17.17
N TRP A 252 8.74 2.35 16.11
CA TRP A 252 8.61 2.85 14.75
C TRP A 252 7.16 2.70 14.30
N ALA A 253 6.58 3.74 13.71
CA ALA A 253 5.20 3.70 13.24
C ALA A 253 5.08 4.29 11.85
N GLU A 254 4.15 3.76 11.07
CA GLU A 254 3.89 4.22 9.71
C GLU A 254 3.30 5.63 9.73
N SER A 255 3.85 6.48 8.86
CA SER A 255 3.39 7.82 8.59
C SER A 255 3.66 8.15 7.12
N VAL A 256 2.62 8.08 6.28
CA VAL A 256 2.69 8.39 4.85
C VAL A 256 3.70 7.47 4.15
N GLY A 257 3.62 6.17 4.43
CA GLY A 257 4.46 5.15 3.83
C GLY A 257 5.83 4.94 4.45
N VAL A 258 6.26 5.82 5.35
CA VAL A 258 7.58 5.78 5.98
C VAL A 258 7.42 5.45 7.45
N LEU A 259 8.27 4.57 7.97
CA LEU A 259 8.36 4.30 9.40
C LEU A 259 9.14 5.41 10.10
N ARG A 260 8.51 6.04 11.09
CA ARG A 260 9.09 7.13 11.89
C ARG A 260 9.04 6.79 13.36
N ARG A 261 10.00 7.32 14.13
CA ARG A 261 10.01 7.18 15.59
C ARG A 261 8.78 7.86 16.21
N ALA A 262 8.14 7.15 17.12
CA ALA A 262 6.99 7.61 17.88
C ALA A 262 7.01 7.01 19.29
N ALA A 263 6.36 7.68 20.25
CA ALA A 263 6.12 7.16 21.59
C ALA A 263 4.69 6.61 21.69
N VAL A 264 4.54 5.45 22.31
CA VAL A 264 3.23 4.88 22.65
C VAL A 264 2.57 5.76 23.71
N VAL A 265 1.33 6.18 23.48
CA VAL A 265 0.50 6.89 24.46
C VAL A 265 -0.41 5.89 25.17
N GLY A 266 -0.97 4.95 24.43
CA GLY A 266 -1.82 3.88 24.97
C GLY A 266 -2.26 2.91 23.88
N SER A 267 -2.87 1.80 24.29
CA SER A 267 -3.56 0.86 23.41
C SER A 267 -5.06 0.98 23.64
N ASP A 268 -5.83 1.16 22.57
CA ASP A 268 -7.27 0.94 22.66
C ASP A 268 -7.48 -0.58 22.59
N ASP A 269 -8.38 -1.14 23.39
CA ASP A 269 -8.47 -2.59 23.62
C ASP A 269 -8.72 -3.45 22.37
N VAL A 270 -9.03 -2.86 21.20
CA VAL A 270 -9.30 -3.62 19.97
C VAL A 270 -8.67 -2.95 18.75
N GLY A 271 -7.59 -3.54 18.23
CA GLY A 271 -7.11 -3.27 16.86
C GLY A 271 -6.31 -1.99 16.64
N PHE A 272 -6.13 -1.13 17.65
CA PHE A 272 -5.49 0.18 17.49
C PHE A 272 -4.54 0.54 18.64
N TYR A 273 -3.59 1.40 18.30
CA TYR A 273 -2.68 2.06 19.24
C TYR A 273 -2.76 3.56 19.06
N THR A 274 -2.62 4.29 20.16
CA THR A 274 -2.45 5.75 20.13
C THR A 274 -0.98 6.07 20.33
N LEU A 275 -0.38 6.79 19.38
CA LEU A 275 1.03 7.13 19.34
C LEU A 275 1.24 8.65 19.23
N LYS A 276 2.41 9.14 19.61
CA LYS A 276 2.84 10.53 19.39
C LYS A 276 4.19 10.53 18.69
N PHE A 277 4.26 11.07 17.48
CA PHE A 277 5.52 11.19 16.72
C PHE A 277 6.39 12.32 17.29
N GLU A 278 7.71 12.17 17.26
CA GLU A 278 8.67 13.10 17.87
C GLU A 278 8.52 14.55 17.40
N ARG A 279 8.18 14.75 16.11
CA ARG A 279 8.09 16.08 15.46
C ARG A 279 6.66 16.49 15.09
N ALA A 280 5.63 15.76 15.51
CA ALA A 280 4.26 16.01 15.06
C ALA A 280 3.21 16.02 16.20
N GLY A 281 2.58 17.18 16.37
CA GLY A 281 1.16 17.38 16.70
C GLY A 281 0.50 16.50 17.79
N ARG A 282 -0.84 16.43 17.68
CA ARG A 282 -1.71 15.66 18.59
C ARG A 282 -1.47 14.15 18.40
N PRO A 283 -1.74 13.32 19.43
CA PRO A 283 -1.66 11.87 19.30
C PRO A 283 -2.44 11.31 18.09
N VAL A 284 -1.86 10.30 17.45
CA VAL A 284 -2.39 9.63 16.26
C VAL A 284 -2.74 8.20 16.60
N ARG A 285 -3.95 7.79 16.23
CA ARG A 285 -4.40 6.41 16.28
C ARG A 285 -3.93 5.67 15.03
N VAL A 286 -3.27 4.53 15.19
CA VAL A 286 -2.79 3.65 14.12
C VAL A 286 -3.31 2.23 14.33
N GLY A 287 -3.55 1.51 13.24
CA GLY A 287 -4.01 0.12 13.29
C GLY A 287 -2.92 -0.87 13.68
N TRP A 288 -3.35 -2.08 14.02
CA TRP A 288 -2.47 -3.25 14.07
C TRP A 288 -1.73 -3.46 12.75
N GLY A 289 -0.45 -3.84 12.81
CA GLY A 289 0.42 -3.93 11.63
C GLY A 289 1.01 -2.60 11.12
N HIS A 290 0.72 -1.46 11.76
CA HIS A 290 1.31 -0.15 11.42
C HIS A 290 2.41 0.30 12.38
N LEU A 291 2.87 -0.58 13.27
CA LEU A 291 3.96 -0.27 14.20
C LEU A 291 4.93 -1.43 14.35
N VAL A 292 6.20 -1.09 14.55
CA VAL A 292 7.30 -2.02 14.80
C VAL A 292 7.95 -1.65 16.12
N PRO A 293 7.99 -2.55 17.12
CA PRO A 293 8.63 -2.26 18.40
C PRO A 293 10.12 -1.94 18.24
N THR A 294 10.83 -2.74 17.43
CA THR A 294 12.28 -2.62 17.21
C THR A 294 12.59 -2.94 15.74
N LEU A 295 13.35 -2.05 15.08
CA LEU A 295 13.94 -2.30 13.76
C LEU A 295 15.44 -2.60 13.85
N ASP A 296 16.05 -2.32 15.00
CA ASP A 296 17.47 -2.51 15.26
C ASP A 296 17.68 -3.97 15.74
N GLY A 297 18.43 -4.76 14.96
CA GLY A 297 18.88 -6.11 15.33
C GLY A 297 17.93 -7.25 14.96
N ALA A 298 18.26 -7.93 13.86
CA ALA A 298 18.30 -9.39 13.85
C ALA A 298 19.77 -9.79 14.03
#